data_AF-A0A830CTQ3-F1
#
_entry.id   AF-A0A830CTQ3-F1
#
_cell.length_a   1.000
_cell.length_b   1.000
_cell.length_c   1.000
_cell.angle_alpha   90.00
_cell.angle_beta   90.00
_cell.angle_gamma   90.00
#
_symmetry.space_group_name_H-M   'P 1'
#
loop_
_entity.id
_entity.type
_entity.pdbx_description
1 polymer ?
#
loop_
_entity_poly.entity_id
_entity_poly.type
_entity_poly.pdbx_seq_one_letter_code
_entity_poly.pdbx_strand_id
1 'polypeptide(L)'
;MECLNNCRYPDDLYDRLWIPEVSRNGMVPVSSEAMFGRPIVLDDLPPPAVLKHAVTAVSPNSSIELFMGFPSVEVPVYVNVFFSEVTRLGPNETRSLSVWKDNKPFSKPFSPPFENCSGLYTSDITASTNTTFSLVPANDSTLPPLINAMEVFVVGRELTNGTNKQDVQGLGSLQRAFGMLGDWSGDPCLPAPYTWDWVNCSTDPTPRVTSLDLHNNSLQGPIPDFLGTFSDLRTLNLANNRFNGSIPASLSTKNGLNLVVTGNPELCTSRTLCPASSNNPGPGSSGTNKNNNILPILFGTTIQSIVMLLHLMENL
;
A
#
# COMPACT_ATOMS: atom_id res chain seq x y z
N MET A 1 12.08 7.21 -16.14
CA MET A 1 11.77 5.77 -16.04
C MET A 1 10.27 5.74 -15.94
N GLU A 2 9.58 5.54 -17.06
CA GLU A 2 8.11 5.54 -17.11
C GLU A 2 7.62 4.27 -16.42
N CYS A 3 6.73 4.43 -15.45
CA CYS A 3 6.27 3.34 -14.62
C CYS A 3 5.03 2.72 -15.24
N LEU A 4 5.21 1.60 -15.93
CA LEU A 4 4.14 1.00 -16.74
C LEU A 4 3.02 0.33 -15.92
N ASN A 5 3.22 0.04 -14.62
CA ASN A 5 2.22 -0.50 -13.68
C ASN A 5 2.71 -0.34 -12.23
N ASN A 6 1.82 0.03 -11.29
CA ASN A 6 2.03 0.02 -9.83
C ASN A 6 3.30 0.74 -9.34
N CYS A 7 3.26 2.07 -9.34
CA CYS A 7 4.40 2.95 -9.10
C CYS A 7 4.59 3.27 -7.62
N ARG A 8 5.79 2.99 -7.09
CA ARG A 8 6.24 3.48 -5.79
C ARG A 8 7.15 4.67 -5.98
N TYR A 9 6.97 5.68 -5.14
CA TYR A 9 7.80 6.89 -5.16
C TYR A 9 8.58 6.99 -3.85
N PRO A 10 9.93 7.16 -3.89
CA PRO A 10 10.75 7.18 -2.68
C PRO A 10 10.41 8.31 -1.70
N ASP A 11 9.76 9.37 -2.18
CA ASP A 11 9.30 10.53 -1.42
C ASP A 11 7.83 10.44 -0.97
N ASP A 12 7.15 9.32 -1.23
CA ASP A 12 5.84 9.04 -0.65
C ASP A 12 5.98 8.54 0.78
N LEU A 13 5.55 9.36 1.75
CA LEU A 13 5.65 9.05 3.19
C LEU A 13 4.93 7.77 3.60
N TYR A 14 3.89 7.39 2.85
CA TYR A 14 3.07 6.21 3.14
C TYR A 14 3.40 5.03 2.22
N ASP A 15 4.42 5.16 1.37
CA ASP A 15 4.85 4.12 0.42
C ASP A 15 3.68 3.56 -0.41
N ARG A 16 2.77 4.47 -0.80
CA ARG A 16 1.57 4.18 -1.59
C ARG A 16 1.96 3.71 -2.99
N LEU A 17 1.14 2.81 -3.53
CA LEU A 17 1.24 2.31 -4.90
C LEU A 17 0.34 3.11 -5.83
N TRP A 18 0.89 3.95 -6.69
CA TRP A 18 0.13 4.76 -7.63
C TRP A 18 0.00 4.07 -8.99
N ILE A 19 -1.22 3.93 -9.52
CA ILE A 19 -1.48 3.16 -10.75
C ILE A 19 -1.85 4.11 -11.91
N PRO A 20 -1.08 4.16 -13.02
CA PRO A 20 -1.46 4.90 -14.22
C PRO A 20 -2.90 4.58 -14.69
N GLU A 21 -3.78 5.58 -14.76
CA GLU A 21 -5.06 5.49 -15.43
C GLU A 21 -4.79 5.52 -16.92
N VAL A 22 -5.20 4.44 -17.58
CA VAL A 22 -5.13 4.33 -19.03
C VAL A 22 -6.04 5.41 -19.62
N SER A 23 -5.49 6.30 -20.45
CA SER A 23 -6.26 7.32 -21.15
C SER A 23 -7.45 6.69 -21.87
N ARG A 24 -8.67 6.96 -21.38
CA ARG A 24 -9.93 6.55 -22.01
C ARG A 24 -10.39 7.59 -23.01
N ASN A 25 -11.31 7.21 -23.91
CA ASN A 25 -11.92 8.14 -24.85
C ASN A 25 -12.41 9.41 -24.13
N GLY A 26 -11.88 10.57 -24.50
CA GLY A 26 -12.25 11.87 -23.93
C GLY A 26 -11.28 12.46 -22.90
N MET A 27 -10.23 11.71 -22.50
CA MET A 27 -9.15 12.21 -21.66
C MET A 27 -7.86 12.41 -22.45
N VAL A 28 -7.16 13.50 -22.20
CA VAL A 28 -5.88 13.86 -22.81
C VAL A 28 -4.84 14.00 -21.71
N PRO A 29 -3.76 13.21 -21.72
CA PRO A 29 -2.76 13.27 -20.68
C PRO A 29 -1.86 14.50 -20.90
N VAL A 30 -1.44 15.14 -19.81
CA VAL A 30 -0.68 16.39 -19.79
C VAL A 30 0.38 16.36 -18.70
N SER A 31 1.50 17.04 -18.95
CA SER A 31 2.59 17.20 -17.98
C SER A 31 2.55 18.57 -17.33
N SER A 32 2.90 18.62 -16.05
CA SER A 32 2.98 19.85 -15.28
C SER A 32 4.36 20.49 -15.37
N GLU A 33 4.37 21.80 -15.61
CA GLU A 33 5.54 22.68 -15.49
C GLU A 33 5.75 23.14 -14.04
N ALA A 34 4.80 22.87 -13.14
CA ALA A 34 4.85 23.29 -11.76
C ALA A 34 6.05 22.67 -11.03
N MET A 35 6.79 23.50 -10.30
CA MET A 35 7.86 23.05 -9.42
C MET A 35 7.36 22.98 -7.99
N PHE A 36 7.01 21.77 -7.56
CA PHE A 36 6.63 21.52 -6.17
C PHE A 36 7.90 21.55 -5.29
N GLY A 37 7.98 22.54 -4.39
CA GLY A 37 8.96 22.52 -3.30
C GLY A 37 8.68 21.35 -2.33
N ARG A 38 9.64 20.99 -1.48
CA ARG A 38 9.37 20.02 -0.39
C ARG A 38 8.15 20.51 0.41
N PRO A 39 7.07 19.73 0.51
CA PRO A 39 5.86 20.22 1.15
C PRO A 39 6.12 20.51 2.63
N ILE A 40 5.62 21.66 3.10
CA ILE A 40 5.34 21.85 4.52
C ILE A 40 4.09 21.01 4.79
N VAL A 41 4.29 19.79 5.31
CA VAL A 41 3.36 18.99 6.12
C VAL A 41 1.87 19.31 5.88
N LEU A 42 1.34 18.95 4.71
CA LEU A 42 -0.01 18.38 4.69
C LEU A 42 0.21 16.87 4.68
N ASP A 43 -0.04 16.24 5.82
CA ASP A 43 -0.10 14.79 5.93
C ASP A 43 -1.11 14.30 4.87
N ASP A 44 -0.66 13.41 3.97
CA ASP A 44 -1.46 12.68 2.96
C ASP A 44 -1.57 13.23 1.51
N LEU A 45 -0.77 14.23 1.10
CA LEU A 45 -0.71 14.62 -0.32
C LEU A 45 0.01 13.58 -1.20
N PRO A 46 -0.33 13.46 -2.51
CA PRO A 46 0.44 12.67 -3.46
C PRO A 46 1.88 13.17 -3.57
N PRO A 47 2.86 12.29 -3.83
CA PRO A 47 4.25 12.68 -4.01
C PRO A 47 4.38 13.65 -5.20
N PRO A 48 5.31 14.61 -5.17
CA PRO A 48 5.55 15.56 -6.26
C PRO A 48 5.68 14.93 -7.65
N ALA A 49 6.23 13.72 -7.74
CA ALA A 49 6.33 12.98 -8.99
C ALA A 49 4.96 12.61 -9.57
N VAL A 50 3.96 12.27 -8.75
CA VAL A 50 2.58 12.04 -9.18
C VAL A 50 1.97 13.34 -9.71
N LEU A 51 2.16 14.45 -8.99
CA LEU A 51 1.57 15.74 -9.35
C LEU A 51 2.17 16.36 -10.63
N LYS A 52 3.31 15.84 -11.11
CA LYS A 52 3.87 16.21 -12.43
C LYS A 52 3.03 15.71 -13.60
N HIS A 53 2.07 14.84 -13.35
CA HIS A 53 1.18 14.32 -14.37
C HIS A 53 -0.28 14.67 -14.05
N ALA A 54 -1.07 14.79 -15.09
CA ALA A 54 -2.51 14.98 -15.03
C ALA A 54 -3.17 14.49 -16.32
N VAL A 55 -4.49 14.39 -16.30
CA VAL A 55 -5.29 14.40 -17.53
C VAL A 55 -6.19 15.61 -17.55
N THR A 56 -6.56 16.01 -18.76
CA THR A 56 -7.56 17.02 -19.03
C THR A 56 -8.62 16.51 -20.00
N ALA A 57 -9.79 17.15 -20.04
CA ALA A 57 -10.79 16.82 -21.04
C ALA A 57 -10.35 17.27 -22.44
N VAL A 58 -10.89 16.62 -23.47
CA VAL A 58 -10.60 16.96 -24.88
C VAL A 58 -10.97 18.39 -25.30
N SER A 59 -11.91 19.05 -24.59
CA SER A 59 -12.32 20.42 -24.89
C SER A 59 -12.79 21.18 -23.64
N PRO A 60 -12.79 22.52 -23.64
CA PRO A 60 -13.27 23.34 -22.52
C PRO A 60 -14.70 23.05 -22.05
N ASN A 61 -15.55 22.52 -22.94
CA ASN A 61 -16.95 22.21 -22.65
C ASN A 61 -17.18 20.73 -22.31
N SER A 62 -16.12 19.92 -22.32
CA SER A 62 -16.20 18.49 -22.04
C SER A 62 -15.94 18.20 -20.57
N SER A 63 -16.73 17.30 -20.00
CA SER A 63 -16.50 16.78 -18.65
C SER A 63 -15.54 15.59 -18.66
N ILE A 64 -14.89 15.33 -17.52
CA ILE A 64 -14.12 14.09 -17.28
C ILE A 64 -15.00 13.18 -16.44
N GLU A 65 -15.29 11.97 -16.91
CA GLU A 65 -15.92 10.92 -16.08
C GLU A 65 -14.85 10.17 -15.30
N LEU A 66 -15.01 10.07 -13.98
CA LEU A 66 -14.06 9.41 -13.10
C LEU A 66 -14.47 7.97 -12.86
N PHE A 67 -13.63 7.03 -13.27
CA PHE A 67 -13.86 5.59 -13.07
C PHE A 67 -13.23 5.15 -11.75
N MET A 68 -14.06 5.01 -10.72
CA MET A 68 -13.58 4.73 -9.35
C MET A 68 -13.62 3.24 -8.97
N GLY A 69 -14.14 2.36 -9.84
CA GLY A 69 -14.12 0.92 -9.60
C GLY A 69 -15.01 0.43 -8.45
N PHE A 70 -16.14 1.10 -8.18
CA PHE A 70 -17.05 0.74 -7.09
C PHE A 70 -17.68 -0.66 -7.24
N PRO A 71 -17.99 -1.35 -6.13
CA PRO A 71 -18.66 -2.65 -6.17
C PRO A 71 -20.14 -2.54 -6.60
N SER A 72 -20.74 -3.67 -6.99
CA SER A 72 -22.14 -3.73 -7.42
C SER A 72 -23.16 -3.50 -6.29
N VAL A 73 -22.72 -3.66 -5.05
CA VAL A 73 -23.51 -3.38 -3.85
C VAL A 73 -23.14 -1.99 -3.34
N GLU A 74 -24.14 -1.23 -2.90
CA GLU A 74 -23.90 0.07 -2.30
C GLU A 74 -23.16 -0.06 -0.97
N VAL A 75 -22.03 0.63 -0.86
CA VAL A 75 -21.13 0.60 0.30
C VAL A 75 -20.67 2.02 0.63
N PRO A 76 -20.29 2.29 1.89
CA PRO A 76 -19.64 3.56 2.22
C PRO A 76 -18.31 3.67 1.47
N VAL A 77 -17.98 4.87 1.01
CA VAL A 77 -16.71 5.15 0.34
C VAL A 77 -16.13 6.48 0.83
N TYR A 78 -14.81 6.59 0.81
CA TYR A 78 -14.09 7.85 0.92
C TYR A 78 -13.35 8.08 -0.40
N VAL A 79 -13.35 9.30 -0.90
CA VAL A 79 -12.69 9.64 -2.16
C VAL A 79 -11.88 10.90 -1.93
N ASN A 80 -10.60 10.83 -2.24
CA ASN A 80 -9.70 11.97 -2.29
C ASN A 80 -9.39 12.25 -3.75
N VAL A 81 -9.60 13.48 -4.20
CA VAL A 81 -9.30 13.90 -5.56
C VAL A 81 -8.33 15.07 -5.51
N PHE A 82 -7.21 14.95 -6.20
CA PHE A 82 -6.11 15.90 -6.13
C PHE A 82 -5.97 16.71 -7.42
N PHE A 83 -5.86 18.02 -7.24
CA PHE A 83 -5.81 19.00 -8.31
C PHE A 83 -4.63 19.93 -8.12
N SER A 84 -3.87 20.10 -9.19
CA SER A 84 -2.80 21.07 -9.35
C SER A 84 -2.79 21.53 -10.80
N GLU A 85 -2.79 22.84 -11.00
CA GLU A 85 -2.69 23.40 -12.34
C GLU A 85 -1.33 23.05 -12.95
N VAL A 86 -1.35 22.72 -14.25
CA VAL A 86 -0.16 22.21 -14.95
C VAL A 86 0.71 23.31 -15.53
N THR A 87 0.15 24.51 -15.74
CA THR A 87 0.85 25.67 -16.32
C THR A 87 0.41 26.96 -15.66
N ARG A 88 1.24 28.00 -15.70
CA ARG A 88 0.83 29.32 -15.21
C ARG A 88 -0.15 29.94 -16.20
N LEU A 89 -1.41 30.07 -15.81
CA LEU A 89 -2.46 30.62 -16.65
C LEU A 89 -2.20 32.08 -17.04
N GLY A 90 -2.46 32.42 -18.30
CA GLY A 90 -2.43 33.78 -18.82
C GLY A 90 -3.59 34.65 -18.30
N PRO A 91 -3.59 35.96 -18.58
CA PRO A 91 -4.57 36.91 -18.03
C PRO A 91 -6.02 36.68 -18.49
N ASN A 92 -6.21 35.98 -19.62
CA ASN A 92 -7.53 35.65 -20.17
C ASN A 92 -7.83 34.15 -20.09
N GLU A 93 -6.98 33.38 -19.39
CA GLU A 93 -7.14 31.95 -19.24
C GLU A 93 -7.65 31.65 -17.83
N THR A 94 -8.72 30.88 -17.76
CA THR A 94 -9.31 30.42 -16.52
C THR A 94 -9.52 28.91 -16.62
N ARG A 95 -9.17 28.22 -15.53
CA ARG A 95 -9.62 26.86 -15.30
C ARG A 95 -10.45 26.85 -14.04
N SER A 96 -11.75 26.64 -14.20
CA SER A 96 -12.65 26.41 -13.09
C SER A 96 -13.53 25.20 -13.37
N LEU A 97 -13.67 24.35 -12.37
CA LEU A 97 -14.43 23.11 -12.47
C LEU A 97 -15.14 22.82 -11.17
N SER A 98 -16.11 21.92 -11.25
CA SER A 98 -16.84 21.38 -10.10
C SER A 98 -16.90 19.86 -10.21
N VAL A 99 -16.83 19.19 -9.07
CA VAL A 99 -17.11 17.76 -8.96
C VAL A 99 -18.61 17.54 -8.87
N TRP A 100 -19.11 16.62 -9.69
CA TRP A 100 -20.50 16.21 -9.76
C TRP A 100 -20.62 14.74 -9.35
N LYS A 101 -21.69 14.42 -8.61
CA LYS A 101 -22.09 13.05 -8.26
C LYS A 101 -23.48 12.81 -8.82
N ASP A 102 -23.66 11.73 -9.57
CA ASP A 102 -24.96 11.33 -10.14
C ASP A 102 -25.66 12.47 -10.90
N ASN A 103 -24.89 13.13 -11.78
CA ASN A 103 -25.32 14.29 -12.58
C ASN A 103 -25.84 15.48 -11.77
N LYS A 104 -25.39 15.64 -10.52
CA LYS A 104 -25.70 16.79 -9.67
C LYS A 104 -24.41 17.41 -9.12
N PRO A 105 -24.37 18.75 -8.94
CA PRO A 105 -23.23 19.41 -8.29
C PRO A 105 -22.99 18.82 -6.90
N PHE A 106 -21.79 18.30 -6.69
CA PHE A 106 -21.34 17.76 -5.40
C PHE A 106 -20.40 18.75 -4.69
N SER A 107 -19.77 19.66 -5.44
CA SER A 107 -18.95 20.77 -4.94
C SER A 107 -19.31 22.08 -5.62
N LYS A 108 -18.89 23.20 -5.02
CA LYS A 108 -18.91 24.50 -5.69
C LYS A 108 -17.77 24.55 -6.73
N PRO A 109 -17.90 25.34 -7.80
CA PRO A 109 -16.78 25.61 -8.70
C PRO A 109 -15.55 26.11 -7.95
N PHE A 110 -14.38 25.60 -8.32
CA PHE A 110 -13.08 25.99 -7.77
C PHE A 110 -12.04 26.02 -8.89
N SER A 111 -10.88 26.62 -8.62
CA SER A 111 -9.76 26.69 -9.55
C SER A 111 -8.56 25.94 -8.96
N PRO A 112 -7.99 24.96 -9.67
CA PRO A 112 -6.77 24.29 -9.23
C PRO A 112 -5.63 25.30 -9.02
N PRO A 113 -4.84 25.19 -7.94
CA PRO A 113 -3.72 26.08 -7.72
C PRO A 113 -2.50 25.67 -8.56
N PHE A 114 -1.70 26.64 -9.02
CA PHE A 114 -0.40 26.39 -9.66
C PHE A 114 0.72 26.32 -8.61
N GLU A 115 1.68 25.41 -8.77
CA GLU A 115 2.78 25.15 -7.80
C GLU A 115 2.33 24.71 -6.39
N ASN A 116 1.05 24.35 -6.25
CA ASN A 116 0.49 23.81 -5.02
C ASN A 116 -0.54 22.73 -5.36
N CYS A 117 -0.99 21.97 -4.37
CA CYS A 117 -2.01 20.94 -4.53
C CYS A 117 -3.22 21.27 -3.66
N SER A 118 -4.41 21.16 -4.24
CA SER A 118 -5.67 21.16 -3.50
C SER A 118 -6.32 19.79 -3.59
N GLY A 119 -6.89 19.31 -2.49
CA GLY A 119 -7.66 18.08 -2.45
C GLY A 119 -9.14 18.36 -2.22
N LEU A 120 -10.01 17.60 -2.90
CA LEU A 120 -11.39 17.39 -2.47
C LEU A 120 -11.44 16.06 -1.72
N TYR A 121 -11.84 16.11 -0.45
CA TYR A 121 -11.96 14.95 0.43
C TYR A 121 -13.43 14.71 0.73
N THR A 122 -13.94 13.53 0.42
CA THR A 122 -15.35 13.18 0.69
C THR A 122 -15.42 12.22 1.87
N SER A 123 -16.24 12.54 2.87
CA SER A 123 -16.67 11.61 3.90
C SER A 123 -18.15 11.25 3.75
N ASP A 124 -18.54 10.11 4.29
CA ASP A 124 -19.94 9.73 4.53
C ASP A 124 -20.82 9.63 3.27
N ILE A 125 -20.22 9.28 2.14
CA ILE A 125 -20.96 8.97 0.91
C ILE A 125 -21.06 7.46 0.70
N THR A 126 -22.16 7.03 0.08
CA THR A 126 -22.30 5.68 -0.41
C THR A 126 -22.16 5.67 -1.93
N ALA A 127 -21.58 4.58 -2.44
CA ALA A 127 -21.42 4.37 -3.88
C ALA A 127 -21.57 2.90 -4.26
N SER A 128 -21.99 2.68 -5.50
CA SER A 128 -22.04 1.38 -6.18
C SER A 128 -21.62 1.56 -7.64
N THR A 129 -21.68 0.49 -8.44
CA THR A 129 -21.50 0.57 -9.91
C THR A 129 -22.45 1.54 -10.61
N ASN A 130 -23.56 1.92 -9.98
CA ASN A 130 -24.52 2.89 -10.53
C ASN A 130 -24.15 4.35 -10.20
N THR A 131 -23.17 4.56 -9.33
CA THR A 131 -22.75 5.88 -8.90
C THR A 131 -21.73 6.45 -9.87
N THR A 132 -21.96 7.68 -10.32
CA THR A 132 -21.06 8.37 -11.26
C THR A 132 -20.44 9.59 -10.61
N PHE A 133 -19.15 9.78 -10.84
CA PHE A 133 -18.44 11.02 -10.51
C PHE A 133 -17.89 11.64 -11.78
N SER A 134 -18.01 12.96 -11.89
CA SER A 134 -17.45 13.69 -13.03
C SER A 134 -16.90 15.05 -12.63
N LEU A 135 -15.94 15.53 -13.41
CA LEU A 135 -15.40 16.88 -13.33
C LEU A 135 -16.04 17.69 -14.45
N VAL A 136 -16.84 18.68 -14.08
CA VAL A 136 -17.63 19.49 -15.02
C VAL A 136 -17.03 20.90 -15.05
N PRO A 137 -16.72 21.45 -16.24
CA PRO A 137 -16.23 22.82 -16.37
C PRO A 137 -17.27 23.82 -15.86
N ALA A 138 -16.82 24.87 -15.18
CA ALA A 138 -17.66 26.00 -14.84
C ALA A 138 -17.91 26.88 -16.07
N ASN A 139 -18.99 27.66 -16.05
CA ASN A 139 -19.39 28.49 -17.19
C ASN A 139 -18.36 29.57 -17.57
N ASP A 140 -17.52 29.98 -16.62
CA ASP A 140 -16.47 30.98 -16.77
C ASP A 140 -15.09 30.36 -17.07
N SER A 141 -15.00 29.03 -17.21
CA SER A 141 -13.76 28.33 -17.54
C SER A 141 -13.47 28.42 -19.04
N THR A 142 -12.29 28.90 -19.41
CA THR A 142 -11.81 28.89 -20.80
C THR A 142 -11.01 27.63 -21.13
N LEU A 143 -10.50 26.94 -20.11
CA LEU A 143 -9.73 25.70 -20.23
C LEU A 143 -10.55 24.49 -19.76
N PRO A 144 -10.28 23.28 -20.30
CA PRO A 144 -10.93 22.04 -19.86
C PRO A 144 -10.73 21.75 -18.36
N PRO A 145 -11.57 20.94 -17.71
CA PRO A 145 -11.24 20.43 -16.37
C PRO A 145 -9.96 19.57 -16.43
N LEU A 146 -9.26 19.43 -15.29
CA LEU A 146 -8.13 18.53 -15.14
C LEU A 146 -8.16 17.80 -13.79
N ILE A 147 -7.36 16.76 -13.68
CA ILE A 147 -7.13 15.99 -12.45
C ILE A 147 -5.72 15.39 -12.48
N ASN A 148 -5.02 15.43 -11.36
CA ASN A 148 -3.67 14.88 -11.24
C ASN A 148 -3.69 13.46 -10.69
N ALA A 149 -4.49 13.23 -9.65
CA ALA A 149 -4.57 11.94 -9.00
C ALA A 149 -5.87 11.78 -8.22
N MET A 150 -6.24 10.54 -7.91
CA MET A 150 -7.32 10.24 -6.97
C MET A 150 -7.04 8.98 -6.16
N GLU A 151 -7.60 8.95 -4.96
CA GLU A 151 -7.59 7.81 -4.07
C GLU A 151 -9.04 7.46 -3.74
N VAL A 152 -9.39 6.19 -3.94
CA VAL A 152 -10.73 5.69 -3.69
C VAL A 152 -10.63 4.63 -2.60
N PHE A 153 -11.35 4.86 -1.52
CA PHE A 153 -11.40 4.00 -0.35
C PHE A 153 -12.78 3.36 -0.27
N VAL A 154 -12.88 2.07 -0.56
CA VAL A 154 -14.13 1.34 -0.39
C VAL A 154 -14.17 0.73 0.99
N VAL A 155 -15.19 1.10 1.77
CA VAL A 155 -15.42 0.56 3.11
C VAL A 155 -16.12 -0.79 2.98
N GLY A 156 -15.34 -1.85 3.17
CA GLY A 156 -15.87 -3.20 3.31
C GLY A 156 -16.63 -3.39 4.61
N ARG A 157 -17.21 -4.58 4.76
CA ARG A 157 -17.77 -5.04 6.04
C ARG A 157 -16.66 -5.03 7.11
N GLU A 158 -17.05 -5.01 8.38
CA GLU A 158 -16.09 -5.19 9.48
C GLU A 158 -15.16 -6.38 9.17
N LEU A 159 -13.85 -6.18 9.34
CA LEU A 159 -12.89 -7.30 9.34
C LEU A 159 -13.24 -8.16 10.56
N THR A 160 -14.16 -9.11 10.39
CA THR A 160 -14.72 -9.85 11.52
C THR A 160 -13.71 -10.76 12.19
N ASN A 161 -12.58 -11.06 11.53
CA ASN A 161 -11.37 -11.58 12.15
C ASN A 161 -10.13 -11.12 11.35
N GLY A 162 -9.14 -10.51 12.01
CA GLY A 162 -7.82 -10.28 11.40
C GLY A 162 -7.09 -11.58 11.09
N THR A 163 -5.87 -11.50 10.54
CA THR A 163 -4.96 -12.65 10.44
C THR A 163 -4.84 -13.33 11.79
N ASN A 164 -4.73 -14.66 11.77
CA ASN A 164 -4.60 -15.44 12.99
C ASN A 164 -3.48 -14.92 13.91
N LYS A 165 -3.83 -14.71 15.19
CA LYS A 165 -2.96 -14.07 16.18
C LYS A 165 -1.61 -14.75 16.34
N GLN A 166 -1.52 -16.08 16.18
CA GLN A 166 -0.26 -16.81 16.30
C GLN A 166 0.68 -16.48 15.13
N ASP A 167 0.14 -16.36 13.92
CA ASP A 167 0.93 -16.01 12.74
C ASP A 167 1.39 -14.55 12.80
N VAL A 168 0.52 -13.63 13.27
CA VAL A 168 0.89 -12.22 13.54
C VAL A 168 2.02 -12.13 14.58
N GLN A 169 1.95 -12.91 15.67
CA GLN A 169 3.02 -12.97 16.67
C GLN A 169 4.32 -13.58 16.11
N GLY A 170 4.21 -14.57 15.22
CA GLY A 170 5.33 -15.15 14.49
C GLY A 170 6.03 -14.11 13.63
N LEU A 171 5.28 -13.31 12.87
CA LEU A 171 5.82 -12.23 12.03
C LEU A 171 6.44 -11.11 12.87
N GLY A 172 5.80 -10.72 13.99
CA GLY A 172 6.39 -9.77 14.93
C GLY A 172 7.67 -10.30 15.60
N SER A 173 7.84 -11.62 15.70
CA SER A 173 9.10 -12.24 16.16
C SER A 173 10.17 -12.23 15.06
N LEU A 174 9.76 -12.36 13.80
CA LEU A 174 10.64 -12.23 12.64
C LEU A 174 11.24 -10.83 12.53
N GLN A 175 10.42 -9.78 12.67
CA GLN A 175 10.89 -8.38 12.73
C GLN A 175 11.98 -8.18 13.79
N ARG A 176 11.73 -8.68 15.00
CA ARG A 176 12.68 -8.58 16.12
C ARG A 176 13.96 -9.38 15.89
N ALA A 177 13.88 -10.52 15.21
CA ALA A 177 15.04 -11.33 14.89
C ALA A 177 15.92 -10.69 13.81
N PHE A 178 15.32 -9.96 12.87
CA PHE A 178 16.01 -9.39 11.71
C PHE A 178 15.62 -7.92 11.48
N GLY A 179 16.20 -7.01 12.27
CA GLY A 179 15.87 -5.58 12.18
C GLY A 179 16.15 -4.93 10.81
N MET A 180 16.95 -5.58 9.95
CA MET A 180 17.20 -5.11 8.57
C MET A 180 16.01 -5.27 7.64
N LEU A 181 15.02 -6.06 8.03
CA LEU A 181 13.83 -6.30 7.23
C LEU A 181 12.83 -5.12 7.30
N GLY A 182 13.07 -4.13 8.18
CA GLY A 182 12.27 -2.91 8.29
C GLY A 182 11.06 -3.05 9.22
N ASP A 183 10.42 -1.92 9.48
CA ASP A 183 9.19 -1.85 10.28
C ASP A 183 7.98 -2.01 9.36
N TRP A 184 7.34 -3.18 9.40
CA TRP A 184 6.07 -3.43 8.72
C TRP A 184 4.91 -3.29 9.70
N SER A 185 3.79 -2.77 9.23
CA SER A 185 2.58 -2.58 10.02
C SER A 185 1.33 -2.97 9.22
N GLY A 186 0.19 -3.05 9.89
CA GLY A 186 -1.07 -3.51 9.31
C GLY A 186 -1.30 -5.01 9.44
N ASP A 187 -2.40 -5.48 8.87
CA ASP A 187 -2.74 -6.90 8.83
C ASP A 187 -1.99 -7.57 7.65
N PRO A 188 -1.21 -8.64 7.87
CA PRO A 188 -0.35 -9.21 6.84
C PRO A 188 -1.11 -9.93 5.72
N CYS A 189 -2.37 -10.33 5.96
CA CYS A 189 -3.18 -11.07 5.00
C CYS A 189 -4.42 -10.29 4.52
N LEU A 190 -4.74 -9.15 5.12
CA LEU A 190 -5.99 -8.43 4.87
C LEU A 190 -5.73 -6.94 4.58
N PRO A 191 -6.59 -6.32 3.74
CA PRO A 191 -7.72 -6.92 3.04
C PRO A 191 -7.27 -7.80 1.85
N ALA A 192 -7.89 -8.97 1.67
CA ALA A 192 -7.61 -9.78 0.48
C ALA A 192 -8.07 -9.04 -0.80
N PRO A 193 -7.32 -9.14 -1.93
CA PRO A 193 -6.12 -9.97 -2.15
C PRO A 193 -4.78 -9.27 -1.84
N TYR A 194 -4.79 -8.14 -1.12
CA TYR A 194 -3.62 -7.31 -0.84
C TYR A 194 -2.84 -7.79 0.39
N THR A 195 -2.25 -8.99 0.30
CA THR A 195 -1.30 -9.47 1.32
C THR A 195 0.04 -8.74 1.20
N TRP A 196 0.88 -8.80 2.24
CA TRP A 196 2.26 -8.32 2.12
C TRP A 196 2.99 -9.05 0.97
N ASP A 197 3.84 -8.33 0.22
CA ASP A 197 4.45 -8.82 -1.04
C ASP A 197 5.19 -10.18 -0.91
N TRP A 198 5.71 -10.49 0.27
CA TRP A 198 6.48 -11.70 0.59
C TRP A 198 5.70 -12.71 1.44
N VAL A 199 4.41 -12.48 1.66
CA VAL A 199 3.50 -13.34 2.42
C VAL A 199 2.38 -13.80 1.50
N ASN A 200 2.06 -15.10 1.55
CA ASN A 200 0.81 -15.60 1.00
C ASN A 200 -0.06 -16.19 2.11
N CYS A 201 -1.37 -16.03 1.99
CA CYS A 201 -2.32 -16.39 3.04
C CYS A 201 -3.44 -17.30 2.53
N SER A 202 -4.06 -18.04 3.45
CA SER A 202 -5.28 -18.77 3.17
C SER A 202 -6.46 -17.83 2.96
N THR A 203 -7.51 -18.32 2.30
CA THR A 203 -8.75 -17.57 2.04
C THR A 203 -9.79 -17.79 3.13
N ASP A 204 -9.40 -18.31 4.28
CA ASP A 204 -10.30 -18.56 5.42
C ASP A 204 -10.76 -17.24 6.04
N PRO A 205 -11.92 -17.21 6.74
CA PRO A 205 -12.38 -15.99 7.43
C PRO A 205 -11.39 -15.42 8.45
N THR A 206 -10.54 -16.28 9.02
CA THR A 206 -9.35 -15.88 9.79
C THR A 206 -8.13 -16.38 9.02
N PRO A 207 -7.55 -15.56 8.13
CA PRO A 207 -6.46 -15.99 7.27
C PRO A 207 -5.27 -16.51 8.05
N ARG A 208 -4.61 -17.53 7.51
CA ARG A 208 -3.34 -18.08 8.00
C ARG A 208 -2.24 -17.84 7.00
N VAL A 209 -1.01 -17.64 7.49
CA VAL A 209 0.17 -17.55 6.62
C VAL A 209 0.49 -18.93 6.06
N THR A 210 0.50 -19.02 4.73
CA THR A 210 0.79 -20.27 3.99
C THR A 210 2.12 -20.24 3.26
N SER A 211 2.65 -19.06 2.96
CA SER A 211 3.97 -18.88 2.34
C SER A 211 4.70 -17.70 2.94
N LEU A 212 6.00 -17.86 3.17
CA LEU A 212 6.93 -16.78 3.51
C LEU A 212 8.11 -16.82 2.55
N ASP A 213 8.35 -15.70 1.86
CA ASP A 213 9.48 -15.53 0.97
C ASP A 213 10.49 -14.52 1.52
N LEU A 214 11.59 -15.03 2.08
CA LEU A 214 12.65 -14.24 2.68
C LEU A 214 13.95 -14.35 1.87
N HIS A 215 13.88 -14.75 0.60
CA HIS A 215 15.07 -14.94 -0.22
C HIS A 215 15.88 -13.64 -0.40
N ASN A 216 17.20 -13.78 -0.51
CA ASN A 216 18.09 -12.69 -0.91
C ASN A 216 18.01 -11.41 -0.05
N ASN A 217 17.82 -11.57 1.26
CA ASN A 217 17.75 -10.46 2.21
C ASN A 217 19.03 -10.29 3.04
N SER A 218 20.12 -11.01 2.71
CA SER A 218 21.36 -11.03 3.49
C SER A 218 21.17 -11.35 4.99
N LEU A 219 20.10 -12.07 5.34
CA LEU A 219 19.78 -12.47 6.71
C LEU A 219 20.87 -13.38 7.26
N GLN A 220 21.28 -13.18 8.51
CA GLN A 220 22.41 -13.88 9.10
C GLN A 220 22.10 -14.47 10.47
N GLY A 221 22.91 -15.44 10.90
CA GLY A 221 22.75 -16.16 12.16
C GLY A 221 21.97 -17.48 12.00
N PRO A 222 21.55 -18.12 13.10
CA PRO A 222 20.79 -19.36 13.04
C PRO A 222 19.35 -19.13 12.55
N ILE A 223 18.78 -20.13 11.87
CA ILE A 223 17.35 -20.11 11.51
C ILE A 223 16.52 -20.18 12.80
N PRO A 224 15.61 -19.22 13.08
CA PRO A 224 14.84 -19.23 14.32
C PRO A 224 13.80 -20.36 14.39
N ASP A 225 13.79 -21.10 15.50
CA ASP A 225 12.85 -22.21 15.74
C ASP A 225 11.36 -21.81 15.65
N PHE A 226 11.04 -20.55 15.98
CA PHE A 226 9.66 -20.05 15.97
C PHE A 226 9.04 -20.06 14.56
N LEU A 227 9.85 -20.08 13.50
CA LEU A 227 9.34 -20.23 12.12
C LEU A 227 8.55 -21.53 11.93
N GLY A 228 8.76 -22.54 12.78
CA GLY A 228 7.95 -23.76 12.78
C GLY A 228 6.56 -23.60 13.41
N THR A 229 6.28 -22.47 14.10
CA THR A 229 5.00 -22.24 14.80
C THR A 229 3.86 -21.82 13.88
N PHE A 230 4.15 -21.34 12.67
CA PHE A 230 3.14 -21.07 11.65
C PHE A 230 2.49 -22.39 11.23
N SER A 231 1.28 -22.67 11.71
CA SER A 231 0.70 -24.02 11.59
C SER A 231 0.45 -24.41 10.14
N ASP A 232 0.03 -23.45 9.31
CA ASP A 232 -0.42 -23.67 7.94
C ASP A 232 0.65 -23.31 6.89
N LEU A 233 1.88 -23.04 7.35
CA LEU A 233 3.00 -22.72 6.47
C LEU A 233 3.36 -23.93 5.60
N ARG A 234 3.23 -23.75 4.29
CA ARG A 234 3.50 -24.74 3.23
C ARG A 234 4.77 -24.42 2.48
N THR A 235 5.14 -23.15 2.37
CA THR A 235 6.37 -22.73 1.70
C THR A 235 7.15 -21.77 2.58
N LEU A 236 8.44 -22.06 2.77
CA LEU A 236 9.37 -21.15 3.42
C LEU A 236 10.63 -21.04 2.57
N ASN A 237 10.83 -19.88 1.97
CA ASN A 237 11.99 -19.61 1.14
C ASN A 237 13.01 -18.75 1.90
N LEU A 238 14.14 -19.36 2.25
CA LEU A 238 15.27 -18.74 2.94
C LEU A 238 16.51 -18.66 2.03
N ALA A 239 16.35 -18.88 0.73
CA ALA A 239 17.47 -19.02 -0.19
C ALA A 239 18.32 -17.73 -0.29
N ASN A 240 19.60 -17.91 -0.60
CA ASN A 240 20.54 -16.80 -0.85
C ASN A 240 20.64 -15.81 0.32
N ASN A 241 20.70 -16.33 1.54
CA ASN A 241 20.99 -15.57 2.75
C ASN A 241 22.35 -16.00 3.33
N ARG A 242 22.63 -15.60 4.56
CA ARG A 242 23.85 -15.93 5.32
C ARG A 242 23.48 -16.71 6.60
N PHE A 243 22.45 -17.55 6.53
CA PHE A 243 22.07 -18.40 7.65
C PHE A 243 23.18 -19.42 7.95
N ASN A 244 23.35 -19.74 9.23
CA ASN A 244 24.34 -20.70 9.70
C ASN A 244 23.76 -21.69 10.72
N GLY A 245 24.56 -22.70 11.07
CA GLY A 245 24.15 -23.75 12.02
C GLY A 245 23.18 -24.75 11.41
N SER A 246 22.40 -25.44 12.26
CA SER A 246 21.47 -26.50 11.83
C SER A 246 20.08 -25.97 11.50
N ILE A 247 19.38 -26.66 10.59
CA ILE A 247 17.94 -26.44 10.38
C ILE A 247 17.16 -26.92 11.62
N PRO A 248 16.31 -26.06 12.23
CA PRO A 248 15.45 -26.42 13.36
C PRO A 248 14.63 -27.69 13.13
N ALA A 249 14.46 -28.49 14.17
CA ALA A 249 13.58 -29.66 14.14
C ALA A 249 12.14 -29.25 13.79
N SER A 250 11.68 -28.12 14.33
CA SER A 250 10.34 -27.56 14.07
C SER A 250 10.05 -27.27 12.59
N LEU A 251 11.08 -27.08 11.77
CA LEU A 251 10.98 -26.90 10.32
C LEU A 251 11.25 -28.19 9.55
N SER A 252 12.34 -28.89 9.91
CA SER A 252 12.76 -30.10 9.19
C SER A 252 11.80 -31.29 9.35
N THR A 253 11.01 -31.34 10.43
CA THR A 253 9.99 -32.38 10.64
C THR A 253 8.58 -31.90 10.34
N LYS A 254 8.40 -30.69 9.81
CA LYS A 254 7.08 -30.15 9.50
C LYS A 254 6.55 -30.80 8.22
N ASN A 255 5.50 -31.61 8.37
CA ASN A 255 4.88 -32.30 7.24
C ASN A 255 4.32 -31.30 6.22
N GLY A 256 4.63 -31.52 4.94
CA GLY A 256 4.12 -30.71 3.84
C GLY A 256 4.79 -29.34 3.69
N LEU A 257 5.84 -29.03 4.46
CA LEU A 257 6.63 -27.82 4.28
C LEU A 257 7.63 -28.00 3.13
N ASN A 258 7.51 -27.15 2.11
CA ASN A 258 8.54 -26.89 1.12
C ASN A 258 9.54 -25.86 1.67
N LEU A 259 10.66 -26.34 2.21
CA LEU A 259 11.73 -25.53 2.77
C LEU A 259 12.86 -25.33 1.76
N VAL A 260 13.08 -24.08 1.33
CA VAL A 260 14.16 -23.73 0.40
C VAL A 260 15.27 -23.00 1.16
N VAL A 261 16.45 -23.61 1.26
CA VAL A 261 17.61 -23.06 2.02
C VAL A 261 18.89 -22.97 1.19
N THR A 262 18.80 -23.15 -0.12
CA THR A 262 19.94 -23.08 -1.05
C THR A 262 20.65 -21.73 -0.97
N GLY A 263 21.95 -21.69 -1.27
CA GLY A 263 22.70 -20.42 -1.24
C GLY A 263 22.99 -19.86 0.16
N ASN A 264 22.88 -20.67 1.22
CA ASN A 264 23.36 -20.36 2.57
C ASN A 264 24.63 -21.18 2.87
N PRO A 265 25.85 -20.64 2.68
CA PRO A 265 27.09 -21.43 2.71
C PRO A 265 27.43 -22.08 4.06
N GLU A 266 27.01 -21.45 5.17
CA GLU A 266 27.30 -21.90 6.53
C GLU A 266 26.18 -22.74 7.15
N LEU A 267 25.11 -23.01 6.39
CA LEU A 267 23.98 -23.80 6.86
C LEU A 267 24.26 -25.29 6.72
N CYS A 268 24.09 -26.02 7.81
CA CYS A 268 24.31 -27.45 7.86
C CYS A 268 23.07 -28.19 7.36
N THR A 269 23.07 -28.56 6.08
CA THR A 269 21.98 -29.29 5.41
C THR A 269 22.10 -30.81 5.53
N SER A 270 23.25 -31.33 6.00
CA SER A 270 23.50 -32.75 6.25
C SER A 270 23.88 -33.00 7.70
N ARG A 271 23.24 -34.00 8.34
CA ARG A 271 23.49 -34.42 9.73
C ARG A 271 24.95 -34.80 10.01
N THR A 272 25.73 -35.12 8.98
CA THR A 272 27.13 -35.55 9.11
C THR A 272 28.14 -34.43 9.32
N LEU A 273 27.74 -33.15 9.17
CA LEU A 273 28.64 -31.99 9.25
C LEU A 273 28.26 -30.97 10.33
N CYS A 274 27.25 -31.23 11.15
CA CYS A 274 26.91 -30.36 12.27
C CYS A 274 27.81 -30.68 13.48
N PRO A 275 28.58 -29.74 14.02
CA PRO A 275 29.08 -29.88 15.38
C PRO A 275 27.87 -30.00 16.31
N ALA A 276 27.81 -31.06 17.13
CA ALA A 276 26.77 -31.20 18.14
C ALA A 276 26.72 -29.92 18.99
N SER A 277 25.55 -29.28 19.09
CA SER A 277 25.40 -28.05 19.87
C SER A 277 25.85 -28.32 21.30
N SER A 278 26.94 -27.67 21.72
CA SER A 278 27.13 -27.42 23.14
C SER A 278 25.93 -26.60 23.61
N ASN A 279 25.24 -27.06 24.66
CA ASN A 279 24.22 -26.30 25.37
C ASN A 279 24.79 -24.93 25.77
N ASN A 280 24.61 -23.92 24.93
CA ASN A 280 24.76 -22.54 25.33
C ASN A 280 23.35 -22.00 25.54
N PRO A 281 23.07 -21.40 26.71
CA PRO A 281 21.80 -20.70 26.90
C PRO A 281 21.67 -19.65 25.80
N GLY A 282 20.45 -19.44 25.30
CA GLY A 282 20.15 -18.34 24.40
C GLY A 282 20.73 -17.02 24.91
N PRO A 283 20.93 -16.02 24.03
CA PRO A 283 21.58 -14.77 24.40
C PRO A 283 20.92 -14.23 25.68
N GLY A 284 21.72 -14.19 26.74
CA GLY A 284 21.32 -13.67 28.02
C GLY A 284 20.78 -12.28 27.82
N SER A 285 19.59 -12.06 28.37
CA SER A 285 19.01 -10.75 28.60
C SER A 285 20.02 -9.89 29.38
N SER A 286 20.82 -9.10 28.68
CA SER A 286 21.48 -7.94 29.28
C SER A 286 20.40 -6.89 29.49
N GLY A 287 19.76 -6.98 30.65
CA GLY A 287 18.86 -5.94 31.13
C GLY A 287 19.63 -4.63 31.27
N THR A 288 19.38 -3.70 30.37
CA THR A 288 19.34 -2.29 30.75
C THR A 288 17.88 -1.96 31.02
N ASN A 289 17.56 -1.79 32.29
CA ASN A 289 16.35 -1.13 32.78
C ASN A 289 16.09 0.13 31.96
N LYS A 290 15.13 0.07 31.04
CA LYS A 290 14.41 1.26 30.56
C LYS A 290 12.96 1.06 30.96
N ASN A 291 12.55 1.95 31.85
CA ASN A 291 11.25 2.06 32.48
C ASN A 291 10.11 1.48 31.65
N ASN A 292 9.36 0.55 32.26
CA ASN A 292 8.08 0.07 31.78
C ASN A 292 7.08 1.22 31.76
N ASN A 293 7.10 2.01 30.69
CA ASN A 293 5.90 2.69 30.23
C ASN A 293 5.20 1.70 29.31
N ILE A 294 4.30 0.90 29.89
CA ILE A 294 3.26 0.22 29.13
C ILE A 294 2.45 1.34 28.47
N LEU A 295 2.77 1.67 27.21
CA LEU A 295 1.77 2.33 26.39
C LEU A 295 0.65 1.29 26.22
N PRO A 296 -0.61 1.63 26.53
CA PRO A 296 -1.71 0.78 26.13
C PRO A 296 -1.61 0.65 24.63
N ILE A 297 -1.43 -0.58 24.14
CA ILE A 297 -1.84 -0.93 22.79
C ILE A 297 -3.34 -0.68 22.83
N LEU A 298 -3.77 0.51 22.40
CA LEU A 298 -5.17 0.77 22.14
C LEU A 298 -5.58 -0.32 21.16
N PHE A 299 -6.50 -1.19 21.58
CA PHE A 299 -7.33 -1.92 20.64
C PHE A 299 -8.07 -0.85 19.84
N GLY A 300 -7.48 -0.45 18.72
CA GLY A 300 -8.08 0.44 17.75
C GLY A 300 -9.40 -0.19 17.34
N THR A 301 -10.46 0.53 17.67
CA THR A 301 -11.85 0.30 17.28
C THR A 301 -11.93 -0.14 15.82
N THR A 302 -12.66 -1.23 15.57
CA THR A 302 -13.22 -1.65 14.27
C THR A 302 -12.54 -1.01 13.06
N ILE A 303 -11.43 -1.59 12.60
CA ILE A 303 -10.82 -1.18 11.34
C ILE A 303 -11.72 -1.69 10.22
N GLN A 304 -12.52 -0.78 9.67
CA GLN A 304 -13.24 -0.95 8.42
C GLN A 304 -12.24 -1.30 7.33
N SER A 305 -12.52 -2.35 6.56
CA SER A 305 -11.68 -2.72 5.43
C SER A 305 -11.65 -1.53 4.46
N ILE A 306 -10.51 -0.92 4.25
CA ILE A 306 -10.33 0.13 3.25
C ILE A 306 -9.63 -0.52 2.07
N VAL A 307 -10.35 -0.71 0.95
CA VAL A 307 -9.69 -1.02 -0.33
C VAL A 307 -9.30 0.31 -0.95
N MET A 308 -8.00 0.57 -1.03
CA MET A 308 -7.41 1.79 -1.59
C MET A 308 -7.10 1.54 -3.08
N LEU A 309 -7.88 2.11 -3.99
CA LEU A 309 -7.48 2.24 -5.40
C LEU A 309 -6.85 3.63 -5.60
N LEU A 310 -5.56 3.63 -5.87
CA LEU A 310 -4.76 4.83 -6.12
C LEU A 310 -4.51 4.95 -7.62
N HIS A 311 -5.07 5.98 -8.25
CA HIS A 311 -4.86 6.22 -9.67
C HIS A 311 -3.91 7.41 -9.87
N LEU A 312 -2.76 7.15 -10.47
CA LEU A 312 -1.86 8.08 -11.12
C LEU A 312 -2.41 8.41 -12.51
N MET A 313 -2.33 9.63 -13.02
CA MET A 313 -2.73 9.90 -14.41
C MET A 313 -1.48 10.05 -15.29
N GLU A 314 -0.96 9.00 -15.93
CA GLU A 314 0.31 9.05 -16.69
C GLU A 314 0.11 9.18 -18.22
N ASN A 315 1.10 9.77 -18.90
CA ASN A 315 1.19 9.83 -20.37
C ASN A 315 1.58 8.43 -20.91
N LEU A 316 0.82 7.88 -21.86
CA LEU A 316 1.24 6.76 -22.71
C LEU A 316 1.95 7.26 -23.97
#